data_AF-A0A1G5A6V6-F1
#
_entry.id   AF-A0A1G5A6V6-F1
#
_cell.length_a   1.000
_cell.length_b   1.000
_cell.length_c   1.000
_cell.angle_alpha   90.00
_cell.angle_beta   90.00
_cell.angle_gamma   90.00
#
_symmetry.space_group_name_H-M   'P 1'
#
loop_
_entity.id
_entity.type
_entity.pdbx_description
1 polymer ?
#
loop_
_entity_poly.entity_id
_entity_poly.type
_entity_poly.pdbx_seq_one_letter_code
_entity_poly.pdbx_strand_id
1 'polypeptide(L)'
;MSVQAWQPPRRIDAIDFWLRSRLLATAHALRETLRPSARRWRDGDHALADAPVLAQYRTPLWSDGRADEFPLVAGKVQNLRVARRAFDAIEVPADELLSFWRQLGRPGAWRGFVVGRELRGGCVVPTLAGGLCQLSNALATVAARAGFELVERHGHTARIEQAGSADHDAVDATVFWNYVDLKLRAKHAWRLEVELTATELVLRIRARSPLATPVAAVALRRSGEESAAPQALPLARGCLSCDQTACFRHRPAVDVAPQGRTGVLVDAWTPEFARYLQAHHPGADRMQPVPLRLAFWRAPRLGWHREPVPEGVAPATSPWAASLRRALWQRLWARHAGRRQASLIDGQRWMAQAFAARLKPEHTQLVVDQALLPHLQRTGALDGRRVTVLASALPMAEIERRLDAASDRWPGDATLRDFRVDPALVRAESMGLARAAAVVTPHAEVARQLAKAAPQAALSRLDWVLPGTKALAARREDLPLVVFAASALARKGARELAAALQGWPCRLRVLGSPSDDVRLWQGIGHVEHMNWQGDGLAGASVVALPAHIEHAPRALLRAVAAGLPVVASTACGLAAWPGVREVAAGDVEALRAALQTACNT
;
A
#
# COMPACT_ATOMS: atom_id res chain seq x y z
N MET A 1 38.99 -29.68 17.65
CA MET A 1 39.23 -28.51 16.77
C MET A 1 38.99 -27.24 17.58
N SER A 2 40.05 -26.47 17.86
CA SER A 2 39.95 -25.21 18.60
C SER A 2 39.25 -24.17 17.74
N VAL A 3 37.98 -23.87 18.02
CA VAL A 3 37.35 -22.64 17.50
C VAL A 3 38.20 -21.49 18.02
N GLN A 4 38.89 -20.79 17.11
CA GLN A 4 39.76 -19.68 17.45
C GLN A 4 38.96 -18.71 18.34
N ALA A 5 39.44 -18.51 19.58
CA ALA A 5 38.73 -17.68 20.55
C ALA A 5 38.57 -16.27 19.97
N TRP A 6 37.32 -15.80 19.91
CA TRP A 6 37.02 -14.47 19.39
C TRP A 6 37.80 -13.42 20.19
N GLN A 7 38.59 -12.60 19.49
CA GLN A 7 39.30 -11.48 20.10
C GLN A 7 38.57 -10.17 19.82
N PRO A 8 38.46 -9.26 20.81
CA PRO A 8 37.86 -7.96 20.59
C PRO A 8 38.70 -7.16 19.57
N PRO A 9 38.05 -6.42 18.65
CA PRO A 9 38.75 -5.68 17.61
C PRO A 9 39.65 -4.59 18.22
N ARG A 10 40.89 -4.44 17.73
CA ARG A 10 41.82 -3.41 18.20
C ARG A 10 41.67 -2.14 17.37
N ARG A 11 42.04 -0.99 17.95
CA ARG A 11 42.04 0.31 17.23
C ARG A 11 43.01 0.29 16.05
N ILE A 12 44.13 -0.40 16.18
CA ILE A 12 45.16 -0.54 15.13
C ILE A 12 44.57 -1.28 13.91
N ASP A 13 43.84 -2.37 14.13
CA ASP A 13 43.15 -3.11 13.05
C ASP A 13 42.13 -2.23 12.32
N ALA A 14 41.49 -1.30 13.03
CA ALA A 14 40.56 -0.35 12.43
C ALA A 14 41.26 0.70 11.57
N ILE A 15 42.45 1.15 11.98
CA ILE A 15 43.28 2.10 11.23
C ILE A 15 43.85 1.42 9.97
N ASP A 16 44.41 0.22 10.10
CA ASP A 16 44.91 -0.57 8.95
C ASP A 16 43.79 -0.84 7.94
N PHE A 17 42.62 -1.28 8.41
CA PHE A 17 41.44 -1.43 7.55
C PHE A 17 41.07 -0.11 6.85
N TRP A 18 41.09 1.01 7.58
CA TRP A 18 40.76 2.33 7.00
C TRP A 18 41.76 2.71 5.90
N LEU A 19 43.06 2.57 6.13
CA LEU A 19 44.11 2.85 5.14
C LEU A 19 43.97 1.97 3.90
N ARG A 20 43.84 0.64 4.07
CA ARG A 20 43.62 -0.30 2.96
C ARG A 20 42.37 0.03 2.17
N SER A 21 41.26 0.32 2.86
CA SER A 21 40.00 0.68 2.21
C SER A 21 40.12 1.96 1.37
N ARG A 22 40.92 2.94 1.81
CA ARG A 22 41.16 4.17 1.06
C ARG A 22 42.02 3.93 -0.17
N LEU A 23 43.09 3.16 -0.04
CA LEU A 23 43.94 2.79 -1.17
C LEU A 23 43.15 2.02 -2.24
N LEU A 24 42.38 1.01 -1.83
CA LEU A 24 41.54 0.22 -2.74
C LEU A 24 40.43 1.07 -3.39
N ALA A 25 39.78 1.96 -2.64
CA ALA A 25 38.78 2.88 -3.17
C ALA A 25 39.36 3.84 -4.23
N THR A 26 40.55 4.40 -3.97
CA THR A 26 41.22 5.31 -4.92
C THR A 26 41.69 4.56 -6.16
N ALA A 27 42.28 3.38 -6.00
CA ALA A 27 42.70 2.53 -7.11
C ALA A 27 41.50 2.10 -7.98
N HIS A 28 40.38 1.72 -7.35
CA HIS A 28 39.15 1.37 -8.04
C HIS A 28 38.54 2.58 -8.77
N ALA A 29 38.48 3.74 -8.12
CA ALA A 29 38.00 4.97 -8.75
C ALA A 29 38.81 5.32 -10.00
N LEU A 30 40.14 5.20 -9.94
CA LEU A 30 41.04 5.41 -11.07
C LEU A 30 40.79 4.38 -12.19
N ARG A 31 40.58 3.10 -11.86
CA ARG A 31 40.26 2.07 -12.86
C ARG A 31 38.93 2.35 -13.57
N GLU A 32 37.89 2.71 -12.82
CA GLU A 32 36.56 3.00 -13.39
C GLU A 32 36.51 4.32 -14.18
N THR A 33 37.31 5.33 -13.85
CA THR A 33 37.43 6.53 -14.70
C THR A 33 38.17 6.25 -16.00
N LEU A 34 39.22 5.41 -15.95
CA LEU A 34 40.01 5.07 -17.14
C LEU A 34 39.30 4.05 -18.04
N ARG A 35 38.52 3.12 -17.46
CA ARG A 35 37.78 2.06 -18.17
C ARG A 35 36.46 1.78 -17.45
N PRO A 36 35.37 2.51 -17.77
CA PRO A 36 34.07 2.28 -17.15
C PRO A 36 33.62 0.84 -17.43
N SER A 37 33.47 0.02 -16.39
CA SER A 37 33.21 -1.41 -16.56
C SER A 37 31.72 -1.75 -16.72
N ALA A 38 30.83 -0.83 -16.34
CA ALA A 38 29.38 -1.01 -16.43
C ALA A 38 28.62 0.33 -16.56
N ARG A 39 27.37 0.27 -17.04
CA ARG A 39 26.41 1.39 -17.02
C ARG A 39 25.26 1.11 -16.06
N ARG A 40 24.47 2.16 -15.78
CA ARG A 40 23.24 2.04 -15.00
C ARG A 40 22.08 1.73 -15.94
N TRP A 41 21.32 0.70 -15.62
CA TRP A 41 20.12 0.28 -16.33
C TRP A 41 18.90 1.03 -15.79
N ARG A 42 18.01 1.46 -16.68
CA ARG A 42 16.74 2.10 -16.30
C ARG A 42 15.64 1.04 -16.30
N ASP A 43 14.49 1.40 -15.75
CA ASP A 43 13.26 0.64 -15.98
C ASP A 43 13.06 0.53 -17.50
N GLY A 44 12.97 -0.70 -18.01
CA GLY A 44 12.93 -0.97 -19.45
C GLY A 44 11.55 -0.69 -20.05
N ASP A 45 11.40 -0.87 -21.36
CA ASP A 45 10.10 -0.78 -22.06
C ASP A 45 9.13 -1.93 -21.71
N HIS A 46 9.40 -2.65 -20.61
CA HIS A 46 8.69 -3.83 -20.14
C HIS A 46 8.61 -4.96 -21.19
N ALA A 47 9.56 -5.02 -22.13
CA ALA A 47 9.58 -6.00 -23.21
C ALA A 47 9.70 -7.45 -22.72
N LEU A 48 10.25 -7.64 -21.51
CA LEU A 48 10.42 -8.93 -20.84
C LEU A 48 9.50 -9.09 -19.62
N ALA A 49 8.53 -8.20 -19.40
CA ALA A 49 7.60 -8.31 -18.27
C ALA A 49 6.78 -9.61 -18.32
N ASP A 50 6.36 -10.02 -19.52
CA ASP A 50 5.59 -11.25 -19.76
C ASP A 50 6.47 -12.48 -20.06
N ALA A 51 7.80 -12.33 -20.03
CA ALA A 51 8.70 -13.47 -20.23
C ALA A 51 8.60 -14.45 -19.05
N PRO A 52 8.81 -15.76 -19.26
CA PRO A 52 8.75 -16.74 -18.18
C PRO A 52 9.81 -16.48 -17.11
N VAL A 53 9.52 -16.86 -15.87
CA VAL A 53 10.48 -16.80 -14.75
C VAL A 53 11.50 -17.91 -14.96
N LEU A 54 12.76 -17.53 -15.20
CA LEU A 54 13.89 -18.43 -15.39
C LEU A 54 14.42 -18.95 -14.04
N ALA A 55 14.51 -18.06 -13.04
CA ALA A 55 14.95 -18.43 -11.70
C ALA A 55 14.28 -17.53 -10.64
N GLN A 56 14.12 -18.08 -9.44
CA GLN A 56 13.61 -17.36 -8.27
C GLN A 56 14.40 -17.73 -7.02
N TYR A 57 14.59 -16.75 -6.14
CA TYR A 57 15.14 -16.95 -4.80
C TYR A 57 14.34 -16.14 -3.77
N ARG A 58 14.14 -16.73 -2.58
CA ARG A 58 13.41 -16.12 -1.45
C ARG A 58 14.28 -16.18 -0.21
N THR A 59 14.33 -15.09 0.55
CA THR A 59 15.07 -15.04 1.80
C THR A 59 14.29 -14.25 2.87
N PRO A 60 14.26 -14.70 4.15
CA PRO A 60 13.55 -14.00 5.22
C PRO A 60 14.03 -12.55 5.43
N LEU A 61 13.11 -11.59 5.52
CA LEU A 61 13.42 -10.18 5.79
C LEU A 61 13.70 -9.90 7.26
N TRP A 62 12.91 -10.49 8.15
CA TRP A 62 12.86 -10.10 9.57
C TRP A 62 13.53 -11.10 10.51
N SER A 63 13.75 -12.33 10.07
CA SER A 63 14.27 -13.42 10.91
C SER A 63 15.72 -13.74 10.55
N ASP A 64 16.65 -13.47 11.47
CA ASP A 64 18.05 -13.89 11.35
C ASP A 64 18.71 -14.40 12.64
N GLY A 65 17.90 -14.69 13.66
CA GLY A 65 18.34 -15.24 14.95
C GLY A 65 18.59 -14.19 16.04
N ARG A 66 18.52 -12.90 15.71
CA ARG A 66 18.89 -11.78 16.61
C ARG A 66 17.78 -10.77 16.82
N ALA A 67 16.79 -11.15 17.63
CA ALA A 67 15.66 -10.29 17.98
C ALA A 67 16.08 -9.09 18.85
N ASP A 68 17.17 -9.23 19.60
CA ASP A 68 17.85 -8.21 20.40
C ASP A 68 18.41 -7.04 19.57
N GLU A 69 18.63 -7.23 18.25
CA GLU A 69 19.12 -6.18 17.34
C GLU A 69 18.02 -5.60 16.43
N PHE A 70 16.74 -5.69 16.82
CA PHE A 70 15.58 -5.28 16.00
C PHE A 70 15.75 -3.92 15.29
N PRO A 71 16.23 -2.83 15.91
CA PRO A 71 16.42 -1.54 15.23
C PRO A 71 17.33 -1.62 14.00
N LEU A 72 18.39 -2.44 14.07
CA LEU A 72 19.30 -2.64 12.94
C LEU A 72 18.69 -3.52 11.85
N VAL A 73 17.83 -4.47 12.24
CA VAL A 73 17.03 -5.29 11.30
C VAL A 73 16.02 -4.41 10.56
N ALA A 74 15.29 -3.57 11.28
CA ALA A 74 14.36 -2.59 10.72
C ALA A 74 15.09 -1.63 9.77
N GLY A 75 16.27 -1.13 10.18
CA GLY A 75 17.15 -0.32 9.36
C GLY A 75 17.59 -1.02 8.07
N LYS A 76 18.00 -2.29 8.15
CA LYS A 76 18.29 -3.13 6.97
C LYS A 76 17.10 -3.18 6.02
N VAL A 77 15.89 -3.51 6.52
CA VAL A 77 14.71 -3.63 5.64
C VAL A 77 14.38 -2.29 4.98
N GLN A 78 14.55 -1.17 5.68
CA GLN A 78 14.45 0.17 5.08
C GLN A 78 15.50 0.39 3.99
N ASN A 79 16.76 -0.02 4.21
CA ASN A 79 17.81 0.10 3.20
C ASN A 79 17.54 -0.77 1.97
N LEU A 80 17.02 -1.99 2.15
CA LEU A 80 16.58 -2.86 1.06
C LEU A 80 15.42 -2.24 0.26
N ARG A 81 14.44 -1.64 0.95
CA ARG A 81 13.33 -0.90 0.32
C ARG A 81 13.82 0.28 -0.53
N VAL A 82 14.82 1.01 -0.05
CA VAL A 82 15.44 2.11 -0.82
C VAL A 82 16.22 1.56 -2.01
N ALA A 83 16.99 0.47 -1.83
CA ALA A 83 17.77 -0.15 -2.88
C ALA A 83 16.91 -0.79 -3.98
N ARG A 84 15.76 -1.38 -3.64
CA ARG A 84 14.80 -1.98 -4.58
C ARG A 84 14.51 -1.07 -5.77
N ARG A 85 14.35 0.24 -5.53
CA ARG A 85 14.07 1.25 -6.58
C ARG A 85 15.13 1.33 -7.68
N ALA A 86 16.35 0.84 -7.42
CA ALA A 86 17.41 0.77 -8.41
C ALA A 86 17.47 -0.58 -9.15
N PHE A 87 16.90 -1.65 -8.61
CA PHE A 87 17.07 -3.00 -9.16
C PHE A 87 15.78 -3.62 -9.69
N ASP A 88 14.62 -3.21 -9.18
CA ASP A 88 13.34 -3.73 -9.64
C ASP A 88 13.04 -3.27 -11.07
N ALA A 89 12.46 -4.18 -11.86
CA ALA A 89 12.00 -3.97 -13.21
C ALA A 89 13.06 -3.58 -14.26
N ILE A 90 14.35 -3.64 -13.94
CA ILE A 90 15.42 -3.37 -14.91
C ILE A 90 15.50 -4.49 -15.94
N GLU A 91 15.81 -4.11 -17.18
CA GLU A 91 16.10 -5.05 -18.28
C GLU A 91 17.54 -4.85 -18.74
N VAL A 92 18.30 -5.95 -18.78
CA VAL A 92 19.71 -5.97 -19.16
C VAL A 92 19.83 -6.78 -20.46
N PRO A 93 20.40 -6.20 -21.54
CA PRO A 93 20.62 -6.91 -22.80
C PRO A 93 21.61 -8.08 -22.65
N ALA A 94 21.64 -8.94 -23.68
CA ALA A 94 22.62 -10.01 -23.77
C ALA A 94 24.07 -9.46 -23.72
N ASP A 95 24.95 -10.21 -23.08
CA ASP A 95 26.40 -9.96 -22.90
C ASP A 95 26.79 -8.68 -22.15
N GLU A 96 25.81 -7.88 -21.75
CA GLU A 96 26.00 -6.66 -20.98
C GLU A 96 26.17 -6.94 -19.48
N LEU A 97 26.86 -6.02 -18.79
CA LEU A 97 27.19 -6.16 -17.37
C LEU A 97 26.18 -5.43 -16.47
N LEU A 98 25.69 -6.14 -15.46
CA LEU A 98 25.09 -5.52 -14.27
C LEU A 98 26.16 -5.42 -13.18
N SER A 99 26.49 -4.20 -12.75
CA SER A 99 27.29 -3.93 -11.55
C SER A 99 26.37 -3.44 -10.43
N PHE A 100 26.49 -4.04 -9.24
CA PHE A 100 25.66 -3.69 -8.10
C PHE A 100 25.83 -2.22 -7.71
N TRP A 101 27.06 -1.75 -7.53
CA TRP A 101 27.31 -0.36 -7.13
C TRP A 101 27.11 0.64 -8.25
N ARG A 102 27.32 0.28 -9.51
CA ARG A 102 26.98 1.15 -10.64
C ARG A 102 25.47 1.35 -10.76
N GLN A 103 24.70 0.28 -10.51
CA GLN A 103 23.24 0.33 -10.53
C GLN A 103 22.68 1.12 -9.35
N LEU A 104 23.16 0.82 -8.13
CA LEU A 104 22.67 1.44 -6.90
C LEU A 104 23.19 2.86 -6.72
N GLY A 105 24.43 3.15 -7.10
CA GLY A 105 25.13 4.41 -6.81
C GLY A 105 25.46 4.61 -5.33
N ARG A 106 26.09 5.76 -4.99
CA ARG A 106 26.55 6.05 -3.62
C ARG A 106 25.40 6.01 -2.61
N PRO A 107 25.44 5.13 -1.59
CA PRO A 107 24.47 5.17 -0.51
C PRO A 107 24.65 6.44 0.32
N GLY A 108 23.53 7.05 0.74
CA GLY A 108 23.54 8.29 1.52
C GLY A 108 22.21 8.56 2.21
N ALA A 109 22.24 9.19 3.38
CA ALA A 109 21.04 9.48 4.16
C ALA A 109 20.01 10.34 3.38
N TRP A 110 20.48 11.25 2.54
CA TRP A 110 19.65 12.07 1.64
C TRP A 110 18.84 11.27 0.61
N ARG A 111 19.22 10.01 0.35
CA ARG A 111 18.46 9.06 -0.50
C ARG A 111 17.45 8.22 0.29
N GLY A 112 17.40 8.38 1.60
CA GLY A 112 16.54 7.62 2.52
C GLY A 112 17.20 6.38 3.15
N PHE A 113 18.50 6.15 2.93
CA PHE A 113 19.24 5.11 3.65
C PHE A 113 19.37 5.49 5.12
N VAL A 114 19.30 4.49 5.99
CA VAL A 114 19.38 4.62 7.44
C VAL A 114 20.46 3.70 8.00
N VAL A 115 20.74 3.84 9.30
CA VAL A 115 21.62 2.91 10.00
C VAL A 115 20.94 1.53 10.04
N GLY A 116 21.64 0.52 9.55
CA GLY A 116 21.24 -0.89 9.64
C GLY A 116 22.45 -1.74 10.04
N ARG A 117 22.27 -3.05 10.08
CA ARG A 117 23.36 -3.98 10.42
C ARG A 117 24.33 -4.19 9.26
N GLU A 118 25.63 -4.13 9.51
CA GLU A 118 26.68 -4.50 8.56
C GLU A 118 27.59 -5.55 9.20
N LEU A 119 27.99 -6.57 8.45
CA LEU A 119 29.01 -7.49 8.91
C LEU A 119 30.41 -6.94 8.58
N ARG A 120 31.22 -6.66 9.60
CA ARG A 120 32.58 -6.14 9.43
C ARG A 120 33.57 -6.75 10.40
N GLY A 121 34.50 -7.54 9.85
CA GLY A 121 35.59 -8.16 10.61
C GLY A 121 35.09 -9.03 11.77
N GLY A 122 34.13 -9.91 11.50
CA GLY A 122 33.57 -10.81 12.53
C GLY A 122 32.59 -10.18 13.52
N CYS A 123 32.22 -8.91 13.34
CA CYS A 123 31.21 -8.23 14.17
C CYS A 123 30.03 -7.73 13.31
N VAL A 124 28.83 -7.73 13.88
CA VAL A 124 27.68 -7.00 13.33
C VAL A 124 27.71 -5.58 13.89
N VAL A 125 27.95 -4.59 13.04
CA VAL A 125 28.12 -3.18 13.42
C VAL A 125 26.97 -2.32 12.86
N PRO A 126 26.52 -1.27 13.58
CA PRO A 126 25.60 -0.28 13.04
C PRO A 126 26.29 0.59 11.97
N THR A 127 25.83 0.50 10.72
CA THR A 127 26.38 1.29 9.60
C THR A 127 25.26 1.86 8.73
N LEU A 128 25.47 3.08 8.22
CA LEU A 128 24.60 3.69 7.21
C LEU A 128 24.51 2.78 5.97
N ALA A 129 23.30 2.50 5.49
CA ALA A 129 23.07 1.54 4.42
C ALA A 129 23.51 0.10 4.74
N GLY A 130 23.63 -0.24 6.02
CA GLY A 130 23.87 -1.61 6.47
C GLY A 130 22.77 -2.56 6.00
N GLY A 131 23.18 -3.77 5.62
CA GLY A 131 22.30 -4.89 5.34
C GLY A 131 22.01 -5.12 3.86
N LEU A 132 22.62 -4.33 2.98
CA LEU A 132 22.58 -4.51 1.52
C LEU A 132 23.20 -5.84 1.06
N CYS A 133 24.04 -6.46 1.88
CA CYS A 133 24.60 -7.78 1.60
C CYS A 133 23.52 -8.86 1.39
N GLN A 134 22.34 -8.70 1.99
CA GLN A 134 21.23 -9.61 1.75
C GLN A 134 20.74 -9.55 0.30
N LEU A 135 20.72 -8.34 -0.30
CA LEU A 135 20.33 -8.17 -1.69
C LEU A 135 21.41 -8.72 -2.64
N SER A 136 22.70 -8.51 -2.35
CA SER A 136 23.78 -9.06 -3.18
C SER A 136 23.86 -10.59 -3.09
N ASN A 137 23.70 -11.18 -1.90
CA ASN A 137 23.59 -12.64 -1.74
C ASN A 137 22.43 -13.20 -2.56
N ALA A 138 21.23 -12.59 -2.43
CA ALA A 138 20.05 -13.02 -3.16
C ALA A 138 20.23 -12.90 -4.67
N LEU A 139 20.84 -11.80 -5.12
CA LEU A 139 21.11 -11.52 -6.53
C LEU A 139 22.13 -12.51 -7.12
N ALA A 140 23.22 -12.79 -6.42
CA ALA A 140 24.21 -13.78 -6.84
C ALA A 140 23.59 -15.19 -6.90
N THR A 141 22.74 -15.53 -5.92
CA THR A 141 22.07 -16.85 -5.86
C THR A 141 21.10 -17.03 -7.03
N VAL A 142 20.20 -16.07 -7.26
CA VAL A 142 19.24 -16.17 -8.37
C VAL A 142 19.93 -16.13 -9.74
N ALA A 143 21.03 -15.38 -9.87
CA ALA A 143 21.84 -15.33 -11.09
C ALA A 143 22.55 -16.66 -11.36
N ALA A 144 23.13 -17.29 -10.33
CA ALA A 144 23.73 -18.62 -10.45
C ALA A 144 22.70 -19.68 -10.86
N ARG A 145 21.50 -19.67 -10.25
CA ARG A 145 20.37 -20.53 -10.65
C ARG A 145 19.91 -20.30 -12.09
N ALA A 146 20.03 -19.07 -12.57
CA ALA A 146 19.75 -18.70 -13.95
C ALA A 146 20.91 -19.00 -14.93
N GLY A 147 22.03 -19.57 -14.47
CA GLY A 147 23.18 -19.89 -15.31
C GLY A 147 24.02 -18.67 -15.72
N PHE A 148 23.98 -17.57 -14.96
CA PHE A 148 24.72 -16.35 -15.28
C PHE A 148 26.20 -16.46 -14.88
N GLU A 149 27.06 -15.72 -15.58
CA GLU A 149 28.46 -15.54 -15.23
C GLU A 149 28.59 -14.53 -14.07
N LEU A 150 29.20 -14.96 -12.95
CA LEU A 150 29.57 -14.09 -11.83
C LEU A 150 30.95 -13.47 -12.09
N VAL A 151 31.00 -12.39 -12.87
CA VAL A 151 32.23 -11.72 -13.32
C VAL A 151 33.05 -11.15 -12.16
N GLU A 152 32.40 -10.66 -11.11
CA GLU A 152 33.04 -10.24 -9.87
C GLU A 152 32.19 -10.70 -8.68
N ARG A 153 32.79 -11.42 -7.73
CA ARG A 153 32.14 -11.90 -6.51
C ARG A 153 33.15 -11.99 -5.37
N HIS A 154 32.79 -11.42 -4.22
CA HIS A 154 33.57 -11.50 -2.98
C HIS A 154 32.76 -12.20 -1.90
N GLY A 155 33.40 -13.02 -1.06
CA GLY A 155 32.74 -13.70 0.06
C GLY A 155 32.87 -12.94 1.39
N HIS A 156 31.94 -13.16 2.31
CA HIS A 156 32.06 -12.66 3.67
C HIS A 156 33.17 -13.41 4.43
N THR A 157 33.73 -12.75 5.45
CA THR A 157 34.75 -13.33 6.34
C THR A 157 34.17 -13.94 7.62
N ALA A 158 32.86 -13.80 7.85
CA ALA A 158 32.12 -14.34 8.98
C ALA A 158 30.66 -14.59 8.59
N ARG A 159 29.89 -15.29 9.43
CA ARG A 159 28.45 -15.57 9.19
C ARG A 159 27.57 -15.04 10.31
N ILE A 160 26.32 -14.68 9.99
CA ILE A 160 25.27 -14.37 10.96
C ILE A 160 24.56 -15.69 11.33
N GLU A 161 24.01 -15.79 12.55
CA GLU A 161 23.50 -17.04 13.17
C GLU A 161 22.59 -17.88 12.27
N GLN A 162 21.69 -17.26 11.52
CA GLN A 162 20.79 -17.97 10.60
C GLN A 162 21.20 -17.92 9.12
N ALA A 163 22.35 -17.33 8.77
CA ALA A 163 22.80 -17.18 7.38
C ALA A 163 23.11 -18.51 6.66
N GLY A 164 23.07 -19.65 7.35
CA GLY A 164 23.48 -20.96 6.79
C GLY A 164 22.52 -22.12 7.03
N SER A 165 21.20 -21.89 7.14
CA SER A 165 20.28 -22.95 7.61
C SER A 165 19.16 -23.42 6.68
N ALA A 166 19.04 -22.96 5.42
CA ALA A 166 17.89 -23.38 4.59
C ALA A 166 18.18 -23.81 3.14
N ASP A 167 19.19 -23.24 2.47
CA ASP A 167 19.41 -23.50 1.03
C ASP A 167 20.88 -23.83 0.76
N HIS A 168 21.14 -25.08 0.35
CA HIS A 168 22.50 -25.58 0.13
C HIS A 168 23.21 -24.93 -1.07
N ASP A 169 22.46 -24.27 -1.96
CA ASP A 169 22.98 -23.59 -3.14
C ASP A 169 23.07 -22.06 -2.98
N ALA A 170 22.81 -21.52 -1.78
CA ALA A 170 22.91 -20.09 -1.52
C ALA A 170 24.33 -19.57 -1.79
N VAL A 171 24.44 -18.58 -2.68
CA VAL A 171 25.72 -17.99 -3.07
C VAL A 171 26.03 -16.81 -2.15
N ASP A 172 27.16 -16.93 -1.46
CA ASP A 172 27.71 -15.84 -0.67
C ASP A 172 28.21 -14.70 -1.56
N ALA A 173 27.83 -13.46 -1.32
CA ALA A 173 28.26 -12.30 -2.09
C ALA A 173 28.21 -11.03 -1.22
N THR A 174 29.36 -10.59 -0.73
CA THR A 174 29.48 -9.31 -0.02
C THR A 174 29.72 -8.14 -0.98
N VAL A 175 29.27 -6.97 -0.58
CA VAL A 175 29.50 -5.70 -1.29
C VAL A 175 29.94 -4.64 -0.29
N PHE A 176 30.92 -3.84 -0.67
CA PHE A 176 31.42 -2.72 0.15
C PHE A 176 31.69 -1.52 -0.75
N TRP A 177 30.98 -0.41 -0.46
CA TRP A 177 31.10 0.79 -1.27
C TRP A 177 32.52 1.38 -1.15
N ASN A 178 33.23 1.67 -2.23
CA ASN A 178 32.87 1.59 -3.66
C ASN A 178 33.75 0.61 -4.46
N TYR A 179 34.44 -0.32 -3.81
CA TYR A 179 35.51 -1.12 -4.45
C TYR A 179 35.34 -2.65 -4.32
N VAL A 180 34.39 -3.12 -3.50
CA VAL A 180 33.98 -4.53 -3.46
C VAL A 180 32.59 -4.61 -4.08
N ASP A 181 32.50 -5.15 -5.29
CA ASP A 181 31.28 -5.14 -6.09
C ASP A 181 30.78 -6.55 -6.42
N LEU A 182 29.54 -6.64 -6.91
CA LEU A 182 28.98 -7.84 -7.52
C LEU A 182 28.68 -7.52 -8.99
N LYS A 183 29.31 -8.26 -9.91
CA LYS A 183 29.12 -8.08 -11.36
C LYS A 183 28.61 -9.36 -12.00
N LEU A 184 27.56 -9.23 -12.81
CA LEU A 184 26.85 -10.33 -13.46
C LEU A 184 26.82 -10.12 -14.97
N ARG A 185 26.92 -11.20 -15.73
CA ARG A 185 26.70 -11.22 -17.19
C ARG A 185 25.86 -12.43 -17.58
N ALA A 186 24.97 -12.25 -18.55
CA ALA A 186 24.18 -13.33 -19.14
C ALA A 186 24.31 -13.30 -20.68
N LYS A 187 24.19 -14.46 -21.33
CA LYS A 187 24.23 -14.58 -22.81
C LYS A 187 22.93 -14.20 -23.51
N HIS A 188 21.88 -13.90 -22.75
CA HIS A 188 20.59 -13.50 -23.26
C HIS A 188 20.10 -12.26 -22.52
N ALA A 189 19.16 -11.52 -23.13
CA ALA A 189 18.49 -10.43 -22.44
C ALA A 189 17.64 -10.96 -21.29
N TRP A 190 17.55 -10.21 -20.19
CA TRP A 190 16.85 -10.63 -18.98
C TRP A 190 16.30 -9.45 -18.19
N ARG A 191 15.29 -9.73 -17.37
CA ARG A 191 14.64 -8.78 -16.47
C ARG A 191 14.82 -9.21 -15.02
N LEU A 192 15.15 -8.27 -14.15
CA LEU A 192 15.20 -8.47 -12.70
C LEU A 192 13.93 -7.92 -12.06
N GLU A 193 13.27 -8.72 -11.23
CA GLU A 193 12.16 -8.29 -10.37
C GLU A 193 12.59 -8.49 -8.91
N VAL A 194 12.46 -7.43 -8.10
CA VAL A 194 12.88 -7.43 -6.70
C VAL A 194 11.69 -7.05 -5.85
N GLU A 195 11.09 -8.00 -5.13
CA GLU A 195 9.92 -7.78 -4.30
C GLU A 195 10.25 -7.93 -2.82
N LEU A 196 9.74 -7.03 -1.97
CA LEU A 196 9.75 -7.21 -0.52
C LEU A 196 8.31 -7.46 -0.06
N THR A 197 8.01 -8.70 0.30
CA THR A 197 6.75 -9.08 0.94
C THR A 197 6.76 -8.65 2.41
N ALA A 198 5.71 -8.95 3.19
CA ALA A 198 5.73 -8.67 4.62
C ALA A 198 6.84 -9.44 5.37
N THR A 199 7.30 -10.57 4.83
CA THR A 199 8.19 -11.51 5.52
C THR A 199 9.45 -11.87 4.74
N GLU A 200 9.48 -11.69 3.42
CA GLU A 200 10.54 -12.20 2.54
C GLU A 200 11.00 -11.17 1.50
N LEU A 201 12.28 -11.23 1.14
CA LEU A 201 12.85 -10.63 -0.05
C LEU A 201 12.82 -11.68 -1.15
N VAL A 202 12.15 -11.38 -2.25
CA VAL A 202 11.95 -12.27 -3.38
C VAL A 202 12.60 -11.66 -4.62
N LEU A 203 13.53 -12.38 -5.24
CA LEU A 203 14.12 -11.99 -6.51
C LEU A 203 13.68 -12.97 -7.59
N ARG A 204 13.32 -12.45 -8.77
CA ARG A 204 12.99 -13.24 -9.95
C ARG A 204 13.78 -12.72 -11.14
N ILE A 205 14.31 -13.65 -11.93
CA ILE A 205 14.88 -13.37 -13.25
C ILE A 205 13.92 -13.88 -14.31
N ARG A 206 13.52 -13.03 -15.26
CA ARG A 206 12.72 -13.41 -16.42
C ARG A 206 13.54 -13.29 -17.70
N ALA A 207 13.37 -14.25 -18.62
CA ALA A 207 14.01 -14.25 -19.93
C ALA A 207 13.20 -15.10 -20.92
N ARG A 208 13.24 -14.77 -22.23
CA ARG A 208 12.53 -15.54 -23.27
C ARG A 208 13.29 -16.80 -23.73
N SER A 209 14.59 -16.87 -23.47
CA SER A 209 15.42 -18.02 -23.85
C SER A 209 15.38 -19.09 -22.75
N PRO A 210 15.20 -20.37 -23.08
CA PRO A 210 15.36 -21.46 -22.12
C PRO A 210 16.83 -21.63 -21.73
N LEU A 211 17.04 -22.28 -20.57
CA LEU A 211 18.34 -22.72 -20.06
C LEU A 211 19.16 -23.38 -21.18
N ALA A 212 20.32 -22.81 -21.52
CA ALA A 212 21.44 -23.68 -21.84
C ALA A 212 21.74 -24.43 -20.54
N THR A 213 21.74 -25.77 -20.61
CA THR A 213 21.98 -26.76 -19.55
C THR A 213 22.57 -26.19 -18.26
N PRO A 214 22.04 -26.51 -17.05
CA PRO A 214 22.59 -26.02 -15.80
C PRO A 214 24.09 -26.29 -15.81
N VAL A 215 24.88 -25.22 -15.91
CA VAL A 215 26.33 -25.32 -15.79
C VAL A 215 26.50 -25.84 -14.38
N ALA A 216 26.91 -27.12 -14.27
CA ALA A 216 27.21 -27.76 -13.00
C ALA A 216 27.93 -26.73 -12.15
N ALA A 217 27.37 -26.41 -10.98
CA ALA A 217 27.84 -25.32 -10.14
C ALA A 217 29.36 -25.42 -10.09
N VAL A 218 30.04 -24.57 -10.86
CA VAL A 218 31.49 -24.50 -10.81
C VAL A 218 31.68 -23.90 -9.44
N ALA A 219 31.95 -24.77 -8.47
CA ALA A 219 32.53 -24.36 -7.22
C ALA A 219 33.80 -23.63 -7.62
N LEU A 220 33.71 -22.32 -7.77
CA LEU A 220 34.82 -21.40 -7.95
C LEU A 220 35.62 -21.51 -6.66
N ARG A 221 36.47 -22.56 -6.61
CA ARG A 221 37.50 -22.71 -5.60
C ARG A 221 38.36 -21.47 -5.72
N ARG A 222 38.56 -20.80 -4.59
CA ARG A 222 39.50 -19.68 -4.48
C ARG A 222 40.85 -20.13 -5.08
N SER A 223 41.39 -19.34 -6.00
CA SER A 223 42.79 -19.49 -6.39
C SER A 223 43.66 -19.17 -5.16
N GLY A 224 44.06 -20.20 -4.41
CA GLY A 224 44.97 -20.08 -3.26
C GLY A 224 44.69 -20.96 -2.03
N GLU A 225 43.61 -21.75 -1.97
CA GLU A 225 43.37 -22.67 -0.85
C GLU A 225 43.63 -24.13 -1.29
N GLU A 226 44.89 -24.58 -1.11
CA GLU A 226 45.21 -26.01 -1.10
C GLU A 226 44.67 -26.66 0.19
N SER A 227 43.86 -27.72 0.02
CA SER A 227 43.64 -28.80 0.98
C SER A 227 43.27 -28.47 2.45
N ALA A 228 42.19 -27.72 2.67
CA ALA A 228 41.50 -27.75 3.97
C ALA A 228 40.00 -28.01 3.78
N ALA A 229 39.44 -28.91 4.58
CA ALA A 229 37.99 -29.14 4.70
C ALA A 229 37.25 -27.80 4.90
N PRO A 230 35.98 -27.65 4.46
CA PRO A 230 35.25 -26.39 4.57
C PRO A 230 35.19 -25.94 6.04
N GLN A 231 36.06 -24.99 6.40
CA GLN A 231 36.05 -24.40 7.73
C GLN A 231 34.79 -23.56 7.82
N ALA A 232 33.87 -23.94 8.71
CA ALA A 232 32.67 -23.18 8.96
C ALA A 232 33.07 -21.75 9.36
N LEU A 233 32.59 -20.74 8.61
CA LEU A 233 32.88 -19.34 8.90
C LEU A 233 32.54 -19.02 10.37
N PRO A 234 33.36 -18.22 11.06
CA PRO A 234 33.11 -17.87 12.45
C PRO A 234 31.79 -17.11 12.56
N LEU A 235 31.07 -17.38 13.64
CA LEU A 235 29.84 -16.68 13.96
C LEU A 235 30.16 -15.24 14.38
N ALA A 236 29.55 -14.28 13.70
CA ALA A 236 29.76 -12.88 13.99
C ALA A 236 29.12 -12.49 15.32
N ARG A 237 29.77 -11.66 16.15
CA ARG A 237 29.18 -11.15 17.40
C ARG A 237 28.47 -9.81 17.21
N GLY A 238 27.33 -9.61 17.87
CA GLY A 238 26.52 -8.39 17.76
C GLY A 238 27.12 -7.25 18.55
N CYS A 239 27.37 -6.07 17.95
CA CYS A 239 27.89 -4.93 18.72
C CYS A 239 26.87 -4.38 19.72
N LEU A 240 25.58 -4.70 19.59
CA LEU A 240 24.54 -4.33 20.54
C LEU A 240 24.31 -5.37 21.64
N SER A 241 24.87 -6.58 21.51
CA SER A 241 24.61 -7.70 22.43
C SER A 241 25.84 -8.51 22.85
N CYS A 242 27.06 -8.03 22.52
CA CYS A 242 28.30 -8.72 22.91
C CYS A 242 28.78 -8.42 24.34
N ASP A 243 28.14 -7.48 25.05
CA ASP A 243 28.47 -7.03 26.41
C ASP A 243 29.92 -6.57 26.64
N GLN A 244 30.71 -6.38 25.57
CA GLN A 244 32.10 -5.93 25.63
C GLN A 244 32.18 -4.41 25.74
N THR A 245 31.97 -3.88 26.94
CA THR A 245 31.97 -2.43 27.22
C THR A 245 33.32 -1.74 26.96
N ALA A 246 34.43 -2.46 27.10
CA ALA A 246 35.78 -1.96 26.81
C ALA A 246 36.12 -1.88 25.31
N CYS A 247 35.27 -2.43 24.43
CA CYS A 247 35.48 -2.38 22.99
C CYS A 247 35.25 -0.96 22.46
N PHE A 248 36.15 -0.44 21.62
CA PHE A 248 35.97 0.89 21.03
C PHE A 248 34.76 1.01 20.09
N ARG A 249 34.18 -0.13 19.67
CA ARG A 249 32.95 -0.22 18.87
C ARG A 249 31.69 -0.39 19.73
N HIS A 250 31.85 -0.52 21.05
CA HIS A 250 30.72 -0.66 21.96
C HIS A 250 29.79 0.53 21.84
N ARG A 251 28.50 0.24 21.73
CA ARG A 251 27.42 1.21 21.77
C ARG A 251 26.56 0.78 22.96
N PRO A 252 26.24 1.68 23.91
CA PRO A 252 25.35 1.33 25.00
C PRO A 252 24.03 0.78 24.44
N ALA A 253 23.49 -0.24 25.10
CA ALA A 253 22.19 -0.78 24.75
C ALA A 253 21.19 0.37 24.72
N VAL A 254 20.56 0.57 23.56
CA VAL A 254 19.43 1.50 23.47
C VAL A 254 18.23 0.73 24.02
N ASP A 255 17.51 1.31 24.97
CA ASP A 255 16.23 0.79 25.45
C ASP A 255 15.24 0.81 24.27
N VAL A 256 15.23 -0.26 23.48
CA VAL A 256 14.29 -0.43 22.37
C VAL A 256 13.56 -1.73 22.63
N ALA A 257 12.31 -1.59 23.08
CA ALA A 257 11.41 -2.72 23.18
C ALA A 257 11.44 -3.50 21.85
N PRO A 258 11.51 -4.85 21.88
CA PRO A 258 11.79 -5.71 20.72
C PRO A 258 10.67 -5.77 19.66
N GLN A 259 9.74 -4.82 19.65
CA GLN A 259 8.50 -4.91 18.89
C GLN A 259 8.44 -3.89 17.75
N GLY A 260 8.10 -4.38 16.57
CA GLY A 260 7.67 -3.54 15.47
C GLY A 260 6.42 -2.74 15.84
N ARG A 261 6.34 -1.51 15.34
CA ARG A 261 5.23 -0.58 15.56
C ARG A 261 4.21 -0.67 14.43
N THR A 262 2.99 -0.25 14.74
CA THR A 262 1.92 -0.09 13.74
C THR A 262 1.77 1.38 13.39
N GLY A 263 1.85 1.72 12.10
CA GLY A 263 1.47 3.04 11.59
C GLY A 263 0.06 3.02 11.02
N VAL A 264 -0.79 3.98 11.39
CA VAL A 264 -2.15 4.13 10.85
C VAL A 264 -2.21 5.38 9.97
N LEU A 265 -2.54 5.20 8.69
CA LEU A 265 -2.60 6.27 7.69
C LEU A 265 -4.05 6.40 7.22
N VAL A 266 -4.76 7.39 7.75
CA VAL A 266 -6.19 7.60 7.46
C VAL A 266 -6.36 8.91 6.71
N ASP A 267 -6.99 8.86 5.54
CA ASP A 267 -7.38 10.08 4.81
C ASP A 267 -8.73 10.62 5.31
N ALA A 268 -9.57 9.70 5.78
CA ALA A 268 -11.00 9.87 5.96
C ALA A 268 -11.50 9.00 7.14
N TRP A 269 -12.17 9.60 8.14
CA TRP A 269 -12.69 8.86 9.31
C TRP A 269 -14.16 8.48 9.19
N THR A 270 -14.46 7.24 9.56
CA THR A 270 -15.81 6.73 9.80
C THR A 270 -15.94 6.21 11.24
N PRO A 271 -17.14 6.22 11.85
CA PRO A 271 -17.34 5.65 13.18
C PRO A 271 -16.96 4.16 13.25
N GLU A 272 -17.16 3.42 12.16
CA GLU A 272 -16.82 2.00 12.08
C GLU A 272 -15.31 1.79 12.17
N PHE A 273 -14.53 2.56 11.42
CA PHE A 273 -13.07 2.47 11.45
C PHE A 273 -12.48 3.01 12.75
N ALA A 274 -13.06 4.05 13.35
CA ALA A 274 -12.66 4.52 14.67
C ALA A 274 -12.80 3.42 15.73
N ARG A 275 -13.97 2.76 15.79
CA ARG A 275 -14.21 1.64 16.71
C ARG A 275 -13.23 0.48 16.47
N TYR A 276 -13.00 0.12 15.21
CA TYR A 276 -12.04 -0.92 14.85
C TYR A 276 -10.61 -0.59 15.30
N LEU A 277 -10.14 0.62 15.00
CA LEU A 277 -8.78 1.08 15.34
C LEU A 277 -8.57 1.21 16.85
N GLN A 278 -9.59 1.63 17.60
CA GLN A 278 -9.52 1.68 19.06
C GLN A 278 -9.40 0.28 19.66
N ALA A 279 -10.17 -0.69 19.15
CA ALA A 279 -10.17 -2.06 19.65
C ALA A 279 -8.91 -2.85 19.28
N HIS A 280 -8.40 -2.70 18.05
CA HIS A 280 -7.31 -3.55 17.53
C HIS A 280 -5.94 -2.87 17.52
N HIS A 281 -5.89 -1.53 17.54
CA HIS A 281 -4.66 -0.75 17.38
C HIS A 281 -4.59 0.46 18.33
N PRO A 282 -4.76 0.29 19.66
CA PRO A 282 -4.79 1.39 20.61
C PRO A 282 -3.44 2.15 20.72
N GLY A 283 -2.31 1.44 20.62
CA GLY A 283 -0.96 2.02 20.73
C GLY A 283 -0.30 2.40 19.39
N ALA A 284 -1.07 2.49 18.30
CA ALA A 284 -0.51 2.73 16.98
C ALA A 284 -0.18 4.21 16.71
N ASP A 285 0.84 4.44 15.88
CA ASP A 285 1.23 5.78 15.43
C ASP A 285 0.25 6.30 14.38
N ARG A 286 -0.61 7.22 14.78
CA ARG A 286 -1.69 7.73 13.93
C ARG A 286 -1.21 8.90 13.06
N MET A 287 -1.58 8.86 11.79
CA MET A 287 -1.34 9.90 10.80
C MET A 287 -2.66 10.27 10.13
N GLN A 288 -3.04 11.55 10.20
CA GLN A 288 -4.28 12.05 9.63
C GLN A 288 -4.12 13.47 9.07
N PRO A 289 -4.94 13.89 8.09
CA PRO A 289 -4.93 15.26 7.61
C PRO A 289 -5.42 16.24 8.70
N VAL A 290 -4.97 17.48 8.61
CA VAL A 290 -5.49 18.56 9.46
C VAL A 290 -6.90 18.95 8.98
N PRO A 291 -7.91 18.98 9.86
CA PRO A 291 -9.23 19.49 9.52
C PRO A 291 -9.15 21.02 9.43
N LEU A 292 -8.78 21.53 8.26
CA LEU A 292 -8.64 22.97 8.05
C LEU A 292 -10.02 23.63 8.01
N ARG A 293 -10.36 24.30 9.11
CA ARG A 293 -11.53 25.16 9.26
C ARG A 293 -11.08 26.61 9.16
N LEU A 294 -11.02 27.16 7.95
CA LEU A 294 -10.82 28.60 7.79
C LEU A 294 -12.11 29.31 8.23
N ALA A 295 -12.01 30.34 9.08
CA ALA A 295 -13.11 30.93 9.85
C ALA A 295 -14.34 31.42 9.03
N PHE A 296 -14.18 31.64 7.73
CA PHE A 296 -15.22 32.08 6.78
C PHE A 296 -15.88 30.92 5.99
N TRP A 297 -15.65 29.67 6.40
CA TRP A 297 -15.98 28.46 5.64
C TRP A 297 -16.98 27.64 6.45
N ARG A 298 -18.27 27.74 6.09
CA ARG A 298 -19.35 27.00 6.76
C ARG A 298 -19.13 25.49 6.60
N ALA A 299 -19.11 24.79 7.73
CA ALA A 299 -18.98 23.34 7.79
C ALA A 299 -20.25 22.65 7.24
N PRO A 300 -20.12 21.56 6.47
CA PRO A 300 -21.14 20.53 6.47
C PRO A 300 -21.15 19.90 7.87
N ARG A 301 -22.32 19.86 8.54
CA ARG A 301 -22.51 19.16 9.84
C ARG A 301 -22.55 17.63 9.71
N LEU A 302 -22.33 17.08 8.51
CA LEU A 302 -22.37 15.64 8.24
C LEU A 302 -21.06 15.17 7.59
N GLY A 303 -20.41 14.23 8.25
CA GLY A 303 -19.23 13.50 7.77
C GLY A 303 -17.92 14.20 8.14
N TRP A 304 -16.94 13.42 8.62
CA TRP A 304 -15.59 13.85 9.03
C TRP A 304 -15.52 14.44 10.45
N HIS A 305 -15.88 13.63 11.45
CA HIS A 305 -15.50 13.88 12.83
C HIS A 305 -13.98 13.68 13.00
N ARG A 306 -13.34 14.55 13.78
CA ARG A 306 -12.06 14.23 14.43
C ARG A 306 -12.31 12.95 15.22
N GLU A 307 -11.43 11.94 15.13
CA GLU A 307 -11.46 10.86 16.12
C GLU A 307 -11.39 11.54 17.50
N PRO A 308 -12.38 11.34 18.40
CA PRO A 308 -12.18 11.71 19.79
C PRO A 308 -11.05 10.83 20.29
N VAL A 309 -9.83 11.38 20.32
CA VAL A 309 -8.66 10.68 20.84
C VAL A 309 -8.93 10.47 22.33
N PRO A 310 -9.06 9.22 22.81
CA PRO A 310 -9.25 8.96 24.23
C PRO A 310 -8.08 9.54 25.04
N GLU A 311 -8.33 9.96 26.27
CA GLU A 311 -7.26 10.37 27.18
C GLU A 311 -6.21 9.25 27.29
N GLY A 312 -4.93 9.60 27.12
CA GLY A 312 -3.80 8.65 27.17
C GLY A 312 -3.33 8.06 25.83
N VAL A 313 -4.01 8.33 24.71
CA VAL A 313 -3.53 7.93 23.36
C VAL A 313 -2.64 9.02 22.75
N ALA A 314 -1.50 8.63 22.18
CA ALA A 314 -0.56 9.57 21.54
C ALA A 314 -1.27 10.40 20.45
N PRO A 315 -1.03 11.73 20.40
CA PRO A 315 -1.72 12.60 19.45
C PRO A 315 -1.37 12.23 18.01
N ALA A 316 -2.37 12.23 17.13
CA ALA A 316 -2.15 11.93 15.73
C ALA A 316 -1.24 12.97 15.06
N THR A 317 -0.23 12.48 14.35
CA THR A 317 0.68 13.32 13.57
C THR A 317 -0.02 13.83 12.32
N SER A 318 0.13 15.12 12.02
CA SER A 318 -0.61 15.75 10.92
C SER A 318 0.31 16.55 9.98
N PRO A 319 0.34 16.26 8.67
CA PRO A 319 1.13 17.01 7.71
C PRO A 319 0.42 18.30 7.29
N TRP A 320 0.59 19.37 8.06
CA TRP A 320 -0.06 20.67 7.87
C TRP A 320 0.07 21.22 6.44
N ALA A 321 1.30 21.28 5.91
CA ALA A 321 1.55 21.82 4.58
C ALA A 321 0.81 21.03 3.47
N ALA A 322 0.84 19.70 3.54
CA ALA A 322 0.13 18.85 2.57
C ALA A 322 -1.39 18.98 2.72
N SER A 323 -1.89 19.09 3.96
CA SER A 323 -3.32 19.30 4.25
C SER A 323 -3.81 20.63 3.68
N LEU A 324 -3.04 21.71 3.85
CA LEU A 324 -3.36 23.04 3.33
C LEU A 324 -3.35 23.08 1.80
N ARG A 325 -2.30 22.53 1.19
CA ARG A 325 -2.19 22.40 -0.26
C ARG A 325 -3.40 21.65 -0.83
N ARG A 326 -3.76 20.51 -0.22
CA ARG A 326 -4.94 19.72 -0.59
C ARG A 326 -6.23 20.53 -0.50
N ALA A 327 -6.47 21.20 0.62
CA ALA A 327 -7.70 21.96 0.84
C ALA A 327 -7.88 23.11 -0.16
N LEU A 328 -6.80 23.86 -0.44
CA LEU A 328 -6.81 24.93 -1.43
C LEU A 328 -7.06 24.38 -2.84
N TRP A 329 -6.33 23.32 -3.23
CA TRP A 329 -6.45 22.70 -4.55
C TRP A 329 -7.86 22.20 -4.84
N GLN A 330 -8.44 21.45 -3.90
CA GLN A 330 -9.78 20.88 -4.06
C GLN A 330 -10.84 21.97 -4.19
N ARG A 331 -10.68 23.12 -3.51
CA ARG A 331 -11.64 24.22 -3.63
C ARG A 331 -11.52 24.97 -4.95
N LEU A 332 -10.30 25.19 -5.45
CA LEU A 332 -10.08 25.81 -6.77
C LEU A 332 -10.81 25.00 -7.87
N TRP A 333 -10.80 23.68 -7.76
CA TRP A 333 -11.39 22.78 -8.76
C TRP A 333 -12.80 22.27 -8.40
N ALA A 334 -13.38 22.69 -7.27
CA ALA A 334 -14.66 22.16 -6.78
C ALA A 334 -15.83 22.34 -7.75
N ARG A 335 -15.81 23.39 -8.57
CA ARG A 335 -16.86 23.75 -9.55
C ARG A 335 -16.57 23.31 -10.99
N HIS A 336 -15.46 22.61 -11.23
CA HIS A 336 -15.05 22.21 -12.58
C HIS A 336 -15.34 20.72 -12.82
N ALA A 337 -16.36 20.42 -13.62
CA ALA A 337 -16.97 19.10 -13.76
C ALA A 337 -16.01 17.95 -14.18
N GLY A 338 -14.87 18.22 -14.84
CA GLY A 338 -13.84 17.19 -15.14
C GLY A 338 -12.61 17.22 -14.22
N ARG A 339 -12.35 18.32 -13.51
CA ARG A 339 -11.14 18.49 -12.68
C ARG A 339 -11.37 18.19 -11.21
N ARG A 340 -12.62 18.11 -10.77
CA ARG A 340 -12.96 17.78 -9.38
C ARG A 340 -12.39 16.43 -8.95
N GLN A 341 -12.61 15.38 -9.74
CA GLN A 341 -12.13 14.03 -9.40
C GLN A 341 -10.59 13.96 -9.41
N ALA A 342 -9.95 14.52 -10.43
CA ALA A 342 -8.50 14.63 -10.50
C ALA A 342 -7.92 15.37 -9.28
N SER A 343 -8.57 16.45 -8.83
CA SER A 343 -8.14 17.20 -7.64
C SER A 343 -8.21 16.40 -6.34
N LEU A 344 -9.15 15.44 -6.23
CA LEU A 344 -9.24 14.52 -5.10
C LEU A 344 -8.06 13.54 -5.10
N ILE A 345 -7.77 12.93 -6.25
CA ILE A 345 -6.64 12.01 -6.46
C ILE A 345 -5.30 12.72 -6.20
N ASP A 346 -5.15 13.96 -6.66
CA ASP A 346 -3.97 14.79 -6.35
C ASP A 346 -3.79 15.00 -4.84
N GLY A 347 -4.89 15.31 -4.15
CA GLY A 347 -4.91 15.48 -2.70
C GLY A 347 -4.49 14.20 -1.96
N GLN A 348 -5.02 13.05 -2.38
CA GLN A 348 -4.67 11.74 -1.82
C GLN A 348 -3.20 11.41 -2.06
N ARG A 349 -2.68 11.70 -3.26
CA ARG A 349 -1.25 11.53 -3.60
C ARG A 349 -0.35 12.34 -2.69
N TRP A 350 -0.63 13.64 -2.49
CA TRP A 350 0.20 14.48 -1.63
C TRP A 350 0.14 14.02 -0.17
N MET A 351 -1.02 13.57 0.29
CA MET A 351 -1.20 13.06 1.64
C MET A 351 -0.41 11.75 1.84
N ALA A 352 -0.54 10.79 0.92
CA ALA A 352 0.21 9.54 0.92
C ALA A 352 1.73 9.79 0.95
N GLN A 353 2.23 10.72 0.15
CA GLN A 353 3.66 11.11 0.15
C GLN A 353 4.09 11.70 1.50
N ALA A 354 3.27 12.58 2.08
CA ALA A 354 3.58 13.22 3.35
C ALA A 354 3.56 12.23 4.53
N PHE A 355 2.65 11.25 4.51
CA PHE A 355 2.62 10.16 5.47
C PHE A 355 3.79 9.19 5.27
N ALA A 356 4.08 8.79 4.03
CA ALA A 356 5.21 7.90 3.72
C ALA A 356 6.55 8.49 4.20
N ALA A 357 6.74 9.81 4.08
CA ALA A 357 7.94 10.49 4.57
C ALA A 357 8.08 10.49 6.10
N ARG A 358 7.00 10.22 6.84
CA ARG A 358 6.98 10.11 8.33
C ARG A 358 7.07 8.67 8.81
N LEU A 359 7.03 7.69 7.90
CA LEU A 359 7.21 6.29 8.26
C LEU A 359 8.64 6.05 8.73
N LYS A 360 8.75 5.41 9.89
CA LYS A 360 10.03 4.99 10.44
C LYS A 360 10.33 3.53 10.05
N PRO A 361 11.60 3.09 10.15
CA PRO A 361 11.95 1.69 9.92
C PRO A 361 11.17 0.71 10.81
N GLU A 362 10.83 1.11 12.03
CA GLU A 362 10.14 0.29 13.03
C GLU A 362 8.66 0.07 12.71
N HIS A 363 8.06 0.85 11.79
CA HIS A 363 6.70 0.60 11.31
C HIS A 363 6.69 -0.64 10.40
N THR A 364 6.54 -1.82 11.00
CA THR A 364 6.48 -3.11 10.31
C THR A 364 5.05 -3.47 9.88
N GLN A 365 4.07 -2.86 10.53
CA GLN A 365 2.65 -3.01 10.19
C GLN A 365 2.06 -1.66 9.81
N LEU A 366 1.22 -1.64 8.78
CA LEU A 366 0.49 -0.46 8.34
C LEU A 366 -1.00 -0.75 8.28
N VAL A 367 -1.81 0.15 8.83
CA VAL A 367 -3.25 0.22 8.58
C VAL A 367 -3.51 1.41 7.68
N VAL A 368 -4.04 1.17 6.49
CA VAL A 368 -4.06 2.16 5.39
C VAL A 368 -5.47 2.33 4.87
N ASP A 369 -5.93 3.56 4.78
CA ASP A 369 -7.14 3.92 4.03
C ASP A 369 -6.95 3.58 2.54
N GLN A 370 -7.92 2.85 1.96
CA GLN A 370 -7.91 2.43 0.56
C GLN A 370 -7.55 3.56 -0.41
N ALA A 371 -8.00 4.79 -0.15
CA ALA A 371 -7.72 5.95 -1.00
C ALA A 371 -6.21 6.27 -1.13
N LEU A 372 -5.40 5.91 -0.13
CA LEU A 372 -3.96 6.17 -0.10
C LEU A 372 -3.15 5.00 -0.64
N LEU A 373 -3.74 3.80 -0.68
CA LEU A 373 -3.10 2.53 -1.05
C LEU A 373 -2.34 2.59 -2.38
N PRO A 374 -2.93 3.03 -3.52
CA PRO A 374 -2.22 3.01 -4.80
C PRO A 374 -1.00 3.95 -4.81
N HIS A 375 -1.09 5.08 -4.11
CA HIS A 375 0.01 6.04 -4.01
C HIS A 375 1.16 5.53 -3.13
N LEU A 376 0.83 4.85 -2.03
CA LEU A 376 1.81 4.19 -1.17
C LEU A 376 2.47 3.01 -1.87
N GLN A 377 1.72 2.24 -2.66
CA GLN A 377 2.26 1.17 -3.50
C GLN A 377 3.28 1.71 -4.52
N ARG A 378 2.94 2.77 -5.26
CA ARG A 378 3.84 3.39 -6.26
C ARG A 378 5.14 3.92 -5.67
N THR A 379 5.12 4.36 -4.41
CA THR A 379 6.32 4.88 -3.74
C THR A 379 7.16 3.77 -3.08
N GLY A 380 6.69 2.52 -3.08
CA GLY A 380 7.30 1.42 -2.35
C GLY A 380 7.16 1.55 -0.83
N ALA A 381 6.25 2.39 -0.34
CA ALA A 381 6.04 2.59 1.09
C ALA A 381 5.43 1.36 1.79
N LEU A 382 4.84 0.43 1.03
CA LEU A 382 4.26 -0.81 1.56
C LEU A 382 5.26 -1.97 1.63
N ASP A 383 6.36 -1.88 0.88
CA ASP A 383 7.35 -2.96 0.74
C ASP A 383 7.92 -3.37 2.10
N GLY A 384 8.02 -4.67 2.39
CA GLY A 384 8.57 -5.13 3.66
C GLY A 384 7.64 -4.96 4.87
N ARG A 385 6.36 -4.56 4.67
CA ARG A 385 5.41 -4.29 5.75
C ARG A 385 4.16 -5.14 5.60
N ARG A 386 3.57 -5.53 6.73
CA ARG A 386 2.24 -6.16 6.77
C ARG A 386 1.17 -5.08 6.65
N VAL A 387 0.29 -5.19 5.65
CA VAL A 387 -0.69 -4.13 5.33
C VAL A 387 -2.11 -4.60 5.64
N THR A 388 -2.85 -3.80 6.41
CA THR A 388 -4.30 -3.90 6.60
C THR A 388 -4.95 -2.74 5.85
N VAL A 389 -5.92 -3.01 4.97
CA VAL A 389 -6.63 -1.98 4.19
C VAL A 389 -7.99 -1.69 4.83
N LEU A 390 -8.23 -0.42 5.17
CA LEU A 390 -9.55 0.09 5.54
C LEU A 390 -10.28 0.50 4.26
N ALA A 391 -11.21 -0.32 3.82
CA ALA A 391 -11.87 -0.15 2.54
C ALA A 391 -13.30 0.37 2.70
N SER A 392 -13.58 1.53 2.11
CA SER A 392 -14.91 2.15 2.12
C SER A 392 -15.58 2.12 0.74
N ALA A 393 -14.84 1.83 -0.33
CA ALA A 393 -15.32 1.90 -1.70
C ALA A 393 -14.96 0.64 -2.49
N LEU A 394 -15.63 0.43 -3.62
CA LEU A 394 -15.25 -0.61 -4.57
C LEU A 394 -13.86 -0.29 -5.15
N PRO A 395 -13.09 -1.30 -5.58
CA PRO A 395 -11.87 -1.06 -6.37
C PRO A 395 -12.16 -0.19 -7.60
N MET A 396 -11.20 0.65 -8.00
CA MET A 396 -11.36 1.62 -9.09
C MET A 396 -11.79 0.95 -10.40
N ALA A 397 -11.20 -0.20 -10.74
CA ALA A 397 -11.58 -0.97 -11.93
C ALA A 397 -13.05 -1.42 -11.90
N GLU A 398 -13.55 -1.80 -10.73
CA GLU A 398 -14.94 -2.22 -10.56
C GLU A 398 -15.91 -1.03 -10.62
N ILE A 399 -15.48 0.15 -10.13
CA ILE A 399 -16.23 1.40 -10.29
C ILE A 399 -16.38 1.72 -11.78
N GLU A 400 -15.29 1.73 -12.54
CA GLU A 400 -15.32 1.99 -13.99
C GLU A 400 -16.22 1.00 -14.72
N ARG A 401 -16.06 -0.31 -14.47
CA ARG A 401 -16.88 -1.36 -15.09
C ARG A 401 -18.38 -1.16 -14.86
N ARG A 402 -18.79 -0.77 -13.65
CA ARG A 402 -20.22 -0.54 -13.34
C ARG A 402 -20.75 0.71 -14.02
N LEU A 403 -19.95 1.77 -14.06
CA LEU A 403 -20.35 3.00 -14.73
C LEU A 403 -20.45 2.83 -16.25
N ASP A 404 -19.58 2.01 -16.84
CA ASP A 404 -19.65 1.64 -18.26
C ASP A 404 -20.94 0.88 -18.56
N ALA A 405 -21.25 -0.16 -17.77
CA ALA A 405 -22.50 -0.90 -17.92
C ALA A 405 -23.75 0.00 -17.73
N ALA A 406 -23.71 0.95 -16.80
CA ALA A 406 -24.78 1.94 -16.64
C ALA A 406 -24.84 2.91 -17.83
N SER A 407 -23.69 3.31 -18.40
CA SER A 407 -23.62 4.18 -19.56
C SER A 407 -24.15 3.50 -20.83
N ASP A 408 -24.07 2.18 -20.96
CA ASP A 408 -24.66 1.46 -22.09
C ASP A 408 -26.19 1.57 -22.09
N ARG A 409 -26.79 1.61 -20.89
CA ARG A 409 -28.23 1.81 -20.72
C ARG A 409 -28.65 3.27 -20.86
N TRP A 410 -27.83 4.20 -20.36
CA TRP A 410 -28.11 5.64 -20.37
C TRP A 410 -26.98 6.42 -21.06
N PRO A 411 -26.79 6.27 -22.38
CA PRO A 411 -25.61 6.78 -23.10
C PRO A 411 -25.50 8.31 -23.14
N GLY A 412 -26.60 9.02 -22.90
CA GLY A 412 -26.66 10.49 -22.88
C GLY A 412 -26.24 11.14 -21.56
N ASP A 413 -25.98 10.38 -20.50
CA ASP A 413 -25.71 10.96 -19.17
C ASP A 413 -24.20 11.09 -18.89
N ALA A 414 -23.70 12.32 -18.95
CA ALA A 414 -22.28 12.61 -18.75
C ALA A 414 -21.75 12.19 -17.36
N THR A 415 -22.62 12.08 -16.35
CA THR A 415 -22.23 11.74 -14.97
C THR A 415 -21.81 10.28 -14.80
N LEU A 416 -22.06 9.43 -15.81
CA LEU A 416 -21.62 8.04 -15.86
C LEU A 416 -20.21 7.90 -16.47
N ARG A 417 -19.72 8.93 -17.16
CA ARG A 417 -18.39 8.92 -17.80
C ARG A 417 -17.36 9.78 -17.06
N ASP A 418 -17.74 10.36 -15.92
CA ASP A 418 -16.92 11.34 -15.19
C ASP A 418 -15.81 10.71 -14.33
N PHE A 419 -15.96 9.44 -13.95
CA PHE A 419 -14.94 8.69 -13.24
C PHE A 419 -14.10 7.89 -14.24
N ARG A 420 -12.94 8.44 -14.58
CA ARG A 420 -11.90 7.77 -15.37
C ARG A 420 -10.57 7.99 -14.69
N VAL A 421 -9.91 6.90 -14.34
CA VAL A 421 -8.65 6.90 -13.59
C VAL A 421 -7.50 6.49 -14.50
N ASP A 422 -6.34 7.07 -14.27
CA ASP A 422 -5.09 6.64 -14.91
C ASP A 422 -4.91 5.11 -14.72
N PRO A 423 -4.80 4.32 -15.81
CA PRO A 423 -4.59 2.87 -15.72
C PRO A 423 -3.41 2.47 -14.83
N ALA A 424 -2.36 3.31 -14.73
CA ALA A 424 -1.24 3.05 -13.84
C ALA A 424 -1.64 3.12 -12.36
N LEU A 425 -2.61 3.96 -11.99
CA LEU A 425 -3.14 4.04 -10.64
C LEU A 425 -4.04 2.85 -10.31
N VAL A 426 -4.87 2.41 -11.28
CA VAL A 426 -5.71 1.20 -11.15
C VAL A 426 -4.84 -0.04 -10.94
N ARG A 427 -3.75 -0.18 -11.71
CA ARG A 427 -2.77 -1.26 -11.50
C ARG A 427 -2.12 -1.17 -10.12
N ALA A 428 -1.76 0.02 -9.67
CA ALA A 428 -1.17 0.20 -8.35
C ALA A 428 -2.13 -0.15 -7.20
N GLU A 429 -3.43 0.17 -7.33
CA GLU A 429 -4.45 -0.24 -6.36
C GLU A 429 -4.56 -1.77 -6.33
N SER A 430 -4.65 -2.40 -7.51
CA SER A 430 -4.75 -3.85 -7.66
C SER A 430 -3.55 -4.57 -7.03
N MET A 431 -2.33 -4.08 -7.29
CA MET A 431 -1.11 -4.61 -6.66
C MET A 431 -1.10 -4.41 -5.14
N GLY A 432 -1.58 -3.26 -4.66
CA GLY A 432 -1.68 -2.97 -3.23
C GLY A 432 -2.70 -3.87 -2.51
N LEU A 433 -3.84 -4.14 -3.14
CA LEU A 433 -4.88 -5.04 -2.64
C LEU A 433 -4.41 -6.50 -2.63
N ALA A 434 -3.76 -6.95 -3.71
CA ALA A 434 -3.27 -8.33 -3.83
C ALA A 434 -2.27 -8.72 -2.72
N ARG A 435 -1.54 -7.75 -2.16
CA ARG A 435 -0.59 -7.96 -1.04
C ARG A 435 -1.16 -7.65 0.34
N ALA A 436 -2.41 -7.22 0.43
CA ALA A 436 -3.02 -6.91 1.71
C ALA A 436 -3.08 -8.18 2.57
N ALA A 437 -2.64 -8.08 3.82
CA ALA A 437 -2.75 -9.17 4.78
C ALA A 437 -4.16 -9.25 5.37
N ALA A 438 -4.85 -8.11 5.43
CA ALA A 438 -6.23 -8.00 5.89
C ALA A 438 -6.95 -6.84 5.19
N VAL A 439 -8.26 -6.99 5.04
CA VAL A 439 -9.17 -5.97 4.51
C VAL A 439 -10.31 -5.81 5.49
N VAL A 440 -10.61 -4.58 5.87
CA VAL A 440 -11.64 -4.24 6.85
C VAL A 440 -12.65 -3.31 6.21
N THR A 441 -13.93 -3.67 6.25
CA THR A 441 -15.00 -2.85 5.66
C THR A 441 -16.34 -3.09 6.35
N PRO A 442 -17.17 -2.06 6.58
CA PRO A 442 -18.56 -2.26 6.97
C PRO A 442 -19.48 -2.58 5.78
N HIS A 443 -18.99 -2.39 4.55
CA HIS A 443 -19.83 -2.34 3.36
C HIS A 443 -19.90 -3.71 2.68
N ALA A 444 -21.06 -4.37 2.72
CA ALA A 444 -21.20 -5.76 2.28
C ALA A 444 -20.79 -5.99 0.82
N GLU A 445 -21.16 -5.07 -0.07
CA GLU A 445 -20.78 -5.19 -1.48
C GLU A 445 -19.28 -5.00 -1.72
N VAL A 446 -18.65 -4.10 -0.97
CA VAL A 446 -17.20 -3.87 -1.04
C VAL A 446 -16.48 -5.11 -0.52
N ALA A 447 -16.98 -5.72 0.56
CA ALA A 447 -16.45 -6.97 1.10
C ALA A 447 -16.46 -8.08 0.03
N ARG A 448 -17.58 -8.24 -0.69
CA ARG A 448 -17.74 -9.23 -1.75
C ARG A 448 -16.76 -9.02 -2.92
N GLN A 449 -16.53 -7.77 -3.34
CA GLN A 449 -15.59 -7.49 -4.43
C GLN A 449 -14.13 -7.60 -3.97
N LEU A 450 -13.82 -7.19 -2.74
CA LEU A 450 -12.47 -7.30 -2.19
C LEU A 450 -12.07 -8.73 -1.91
N ALA A 451 -12.99 -9.64 -1.62
CA ALA A 451 -12.70 -11.08 -1.58
C ALA A 451 -12.12 -11.60 -2.90
N LYS A 452 -12.50 -11.00 -4.04
CA LYS A 452 -11.94 -11.32 -5.36
C LYS A 452 -10.63 -10.58 -5.64
N ALA A 453 -10.55 -9.30 -5.29
CA ALA A 453 -9.39 -8.45 -5.57
C ALA A 453 -8.19 -8.70 -4.64
N ALA A 454 -8.45 -9.23 -3.44
CA ALA A 454 -7.47 -9.52 -2.40
C ALA A 454 -7.68 -10.93 -1.83
N PRO A 455 -7.53 -12.00 -2.63
CA PRO A 455 -7.90 -13.37 -2.23
C PRO A 455 -7.08 -13.92 -1.07
N GLN A 456 -5.91 -13.35 -0.81
CA GLN A 456 -5.02 -13.76 0.30
C GLN A 456 -5.28 -12.96 1.59
N ALA A 457 -6.11 -11.91 1.54
CA ALA A 457 -6.35 -11.05 2.69
C ALA A 457 -7.42 -11.64 3.61
N ALA A 458 -7.19 -11.57 4.92
CA ALA A 458 -8.25 -11.82 5.89
C ALA A 458 -9.32 -10.71 5.81
N LEU A 459 -10.55 -11.07 5.43
CA LEU A 459 -11.66 -10.14 5.28
C LEU A 459 -12.43 -9.99 6.61
N SER A 460 -12.47 -8.78 7.16
CA SER A 460 -13.23 -8.45 8.36
C SER A 460 -14.40 -7.52 8.00
N ARG A 461 -15.62 -8.05 8.11
CA ARG A 461 -16.84 -7.26 7.96
C ARG A 461 -17.20 -6.59 9.29
N LEU A 462 -17.32 -5.27 9.28
CA LEU A 462 -17.78 -4.49 10.44
C LEU A 462 -19.28 -4.26 10.38
N ASP A 463 -19.92 -4.05 11.53
CA ASP A 463 -21.28 -3.53 11.55
C ASP A 463 -21.29 -2.01 11.29
N TRP A 464 -22.27 -1.55 10.52
CA TRP A 464 -22.55 -0.13 10.36
C TRP A 464 -22.95 0.48 11.72
N VAL A 465 -22.44 1.68 11.99
CA VAL A 465 -22.83 2.46 13.17
C VAL A 465 -24.01 3.35 12.79
N LEU A 466 -25.15 3.14 13.45
CA LEU A 466 -26.32 3.99 13.28
C LEU A 466 -26.13 5.34 13.96
N PRO A 467 -26.50 6.46 13.30
CA PRO A 467 -26.50 7.77 13.92
C PRO A 467 -27.65 7.89 14.94
N GLY A 468 -27.40 8.54 16.08
CA GLY A 468 -28.44 8.85 17.05
C GLY A 468 -29.49 9.80 16.46
N THR A 469 -30.61 9.25 16.02
CA THR A 469 -31.70 9.97 15.35
C THR A 469 -33.00 9.67 16.07
N LYS A 470 -33.90 10.66 16.21
CA LYS A 470 -35.23 10.41 16.78
C LYS A 470 -36.04 9.57 15.78
N ALA A 471 -36.83 8.62 16.29
CA ALA A 471 -37.79 7.91 15.47
C ALA A 471 -38.77 8.91 14.83
N LEU A 472 -38.99 8.77 13.53
CA LEU A 472 -39.94 9.61 12.81
C LEU A 472 -41.28 8.88 12.77
N ALA A 473 -42.35 9.58 13.14
CA ALA A 473 -43.70 9.04 13.00
C ALA A 473 -44.08 8.98 11.52
N ALA A 474 -44.59 7.84 11.08
CA ALA A 474 -45.18 7.72 9.75
C ALA A 474 -46.39 8.68 9.67
N ARG A 475 -46.35 9.62 8.73
CA ARG A 475 -47.53 10.42 8.36
C ARG A 475 -48.18 9.77 7.16
N ARG A 476 -49.45 9.37 7.31
CA ARG A 476 -50.29 8.96 6.20
C ARG A 476 -50.96 10.21 5.61
N GLU A 477 -50.41 10.68 4.50
CA GLU A 477 -51.08 11.64 3.60
C GLU A 477 -51.69 10.88 2.42
N ASP A 478 -52.52 11.54 1.61
CA ASP A 478 -53.25 10.90 0.49
C ASP A 478 -52.35 10.27 -0.57
N LEU A 479 -51.12 10.77 -0.73
CA LEU A 479 -50.12 10.23 -1.66
C LEU A 479 -48.82 9.87 -0.93
N PRO A 480 -48.23 8.69 -1.21
CA PRO A 480 -46.98 8.28 -0.58
C PRO A 480 -45.83 9.21 -0.96
N LEU A 481 -44.99 9.56 0.01
CA LEU A 481 -43.78 10.35 -0.20
C LEU A 481 -42.55 9.44 -0.33
N VAL A 482 -42.00 9.38 -1.54
CA VAL A 482 -40.73 8.72 -1.84
C VAL A 482 -39.59 9.72 -1.68
N VAL A 483 -38.61 9.42 -0.81
CA VAL A 483 -37.42 10.25 -0.65
C VAL A 483 -36.24 9.61 -1.36
N PHE A 484 -35.71 10.28 -2.39
CA PHE A 484 -34.46 9.90 -3.04
C PHE A 484 -33.27 10.40 -2.22
N ALA A 485 -32.52 9.48 -1.63
CA ALA A 485 -31.48 9.76 -0.65
C ALA A 485 -30.10 10.10 -1.27
N ALA A 486 -30.08 10.85 -2.37
CA ALA A 486 -28.87 11.31 -3.04
C ALA A 486 -29.16 12.47 -4.01
N SER A 487 -28.11 13.23 -4.37
CA SER A 487 -28.20 14.18 -5.49
C SER A 487 -28.67 13.47 -6.75
N ALA A 488 -29.43 14.16 -7.61
CA ALA A 488 -30.03 13.64 -8.84
C ALA A 488 -28.99 13.34 -9.94
N LEU A 489 -28.18 12.30 -9.72
CA LEU A 489 -27.13 11.85 -10.61
C LEU A 489 -27.44 10.44 -11.10
N ALA A 490 -27.13 10.13 -12.36
CA ALA A 490 -27.38 8.80 -12.91
C ALA A 490 -26.61 7.69 -12.18
N ARG A 491 -25.35 7.92 -11.77
CA ARG A 491 -24.59 6.95 -10.95
C ARG A 491 -25.23 6.63 -9.59
N LYS A 492 -26.11 7.52 -9.09
CA LYS A 492 -26.89 7.34 -7.86
C LYS A 492 -28.25 6.70 -8.11
N GLY A 493 -28.57 6.35 -9.36
CA GLY A 493 -29.80 5.65 -9.72
C GLY A 493 -30.96 6.59 -10.03
N ALA A 494 -30.71 7.87 -10.30
CA ALA A 494 -31.78 8.84 -10.49
C ALA A 494 -32.65 8.52 -11.73
N ARG A 495 -32.05 7.98 -12.80
CA ARG A 495 -32.74 7.55 -14.02
C ARG A 495 -33.63 6.34 -13.77
N GLU A 496 -33.11 5.37 -13.02
CA GLU A 496 -33.83 4.16 -12.61
C GLU A 496 -35.02 4.51 -11.72
N LEU A 497 -34.82 5.42 -10.76
CA LEU A 497 -35.91 5.88 -9.90
C LEU A 497 -36.98 6.61 -10.71
N ALA A 498 -36.60 7.51 -11.62
CA ALA A 498 -37.57 8.19 -12.48
C ALA A 498 -38.41 7.19 -13.28
N ALA A 499 -37.77 6.19 -13.90
CA ALA A 499 -38.44 5.14 -14.64
C ALA A 499 -39.36 4.28 -13.74
N ALA A 500 -38.95 3.98 -12.50
CA ALA A 500 -39.73 3.21 -11.54
C ALA A 500 -40.95 3.98 -10.98
N LEU A 501 -40.89 5.31 -10.94
CA LEU A 501 -41.99 6.16 -10.46
C LEU A 501 -42.96 6.57 -11.58
N GLN A 502 -42.59 6.39 -12.86
CA GLN A 502 -43.41 6.82 -13.98
C GLN A 502 -44.81 6.22 -13.91
N GLY A 503 -45.85 7.07 -13.99
CA GLY A 503 -47.25 6.66 -13.95
C GLY A 503 -47.75 6.19 -12.58
N TRP A 504 -46.93 6.22 -11.53
CA TRP A 504 -47.35 5.88 -10.17
C TRP A 504 -47.75 7.17 -9.41
N PRO A 505 -48.97 7.27 -8.84
CA PRO A 505 -49.38 8.42 -8.04
C PRO A 505 -48.58 8.49 -6.73
N CYS A 506 -47.49 9.26 -6.73
CA CYS A 506 -46.64 9.51 -5.58
C CYS A 506 -46.08 10.93 -5.57
N ARG A 507 -45.57 11.35 -4.41
CA ARG A 507 -44.75 12.55 -4.26
C ARG A 507 -43.29 12.13 -4.19
N LEU A 508 -42.41 12.90 -4.82
CA LEU A 508 -40.97 12.67 -4.80
C LEU A 508 -40.28 13.82 -4.09
N ARG A 509 -39.37 13.50 -3.17
CA ARG A 509 -38.42 14.45 -2.60
C ARG A 509 -37.00 14.01 -2.91
N VAL A 510 -36.20 14.90 -3.47
CA VAL A 510 -34.81 14.66 -3.84
C VAL A 510 -33.87 15.40 -2.89
N LEU A 511 -32.97 14.67 -2.24
CA LEU A 511 -31.96 15.26 -1.35
C LEU A 511 -30.70 15.66 -2.12
N GLY A 512 -30.12 16.82 -1.81
CA GLY A 512 -28.86 17.27 -2.42
C GLY A 512 -29.07 18.12 -3.66
N SER A 513 -28.21 17.95 -4.66
CA SER A 513 -28.22 18.79 -5.86
C SER A 513 -29.25 18.30 -6.89
N PRO A 514 -29.98 19.21 -7.56
CA PRO A 514 -30.85 18.85 -8.68
C PRO A 514 -30.04 18.31 -9.87
N SER A 515 -30.74 17.71 -10.82
CA SER A 515 -30.16 17.21 -12.08
C SER A 515 -30.01 18.38 -13.06
N ASP A 516 -28.98 18.33 -13.90
CA ASP A 516 -28.83 19.25 -15.03
C ASP A 516 -29.87 18.96 -16.13
N ASP A 517 -30.39 17.73 -16.19
CA ASP A 517 -31.50 17.35 -17.04
C ASP A 517 -32.85 17.70 -16.39
N VAL A 518 -33.45 18.81 -16.84
CA VAL A 518 -34.76 19.29 -16.39
C VAL A 518 -35.90 18.32 -16.68
N ARG A 519 -35.70 17.35 -17.58
CA ARG A 519 -36.72 16.38 -17.96
C ARG A 519 -36.68 15.10 -17.13
N LEU A 520 -35.68 14.95 -16.25
CA LEU A 520 -35.46 13.71 -15.49
C LEU A 520 -36.71 13.21 -14.76
N TRP A 521 -37.48 14.12 -14.17
CA TRP A 521 -38.66 13.78 -13.35
C TRP A 521 -40.00 14.06 -14.06
N GLN A 522 -40.00 14.23 -15.38
CA GLN A 522 -41.23 14.48 -16.14
C GLN A 522 -42.23 13.32 -16.01
N GLY A 523 -43.46 13.64 -15.60
CA GLY A 523 -44.51 12.65 -15.38
C GLY A 523 -44.68 12.19 -13.93
N ILE A 524 -43.89 12.74 -13.00
CA ILE A 524 -44.07 12.57 -11.54
C ILE A 524 -44.83 13.77 -11.00
N GLY A 525 -45.93 13.54 -10.27
CA GLY A 525 -46.90 14.58 -9.92
C GLY A 525 -46.35 15.75 -9.12
N HIS A 526 -45.59 15.49 -8.05
CA HIS A 526 -45.01 16.54 -7.20
C HIS A 526 -43.56 16.21 -6.85
N VAL A 527 -42.62 17.07 -7.28
CA VAL A 527 -41.18 16.90 -7.02
C VAL A 527 -40.66 18.07 -6.20
N GLU A 528 -40.11 17.76 -5.03
CA GLU A 528 -39.48 18.72 -4.13
C GLU A 528 -37.96 18.48 -4.09
N HIS A 529 -37.16 19.55 -4.12
CA HIS A 529 -35.72 19.47 -3.92
C HIS A 529 -35.34 20.06 -2.55
N MET A 530 -34.64 19.26 -1.73
CA MET A 530 -34.16 19.68 -0.42
C MET A 530 -32.65 19.52 -0.31
N ASN A 531 -32.00 20.44 0.38
CA ASN A 531 -30.60 20.27 0.72
C ASN A 531 -30.43 19.24 1.87
N TRP A 532 -29.18 18.90 2.19
CA TRP A 532 -28.86 17.96 3.28
C TRP A 532 -29.08 18.53 4.70
N GLN A 533 -29.50 19.80 4.83
CA GLN A 533 -29.71 20.48 6.10
C GLN A 533 -31.20 20.46 6.47
N GLY A 534 -31.53 19.97 7.67
CA GLY A 534 -32.91 19.91 8.17
C GLY A 534 -33.51 18.50 8.16
N ASP A 535 -34.84 18.44 8.21
CA ASP A 535 -35.62 17.22 8.35
C ASP A 535 -36.10 16.67 6.99
N GLY A 536 -35.15 16.42 6.08
CA GLY A 536 -35.46 15.94 4.73
C GLY A 536 -36.17 14.57 4.69
N LEU A 537 -36.15 13.83 5.80
CA LEU A 537 -36.82 12.53 5.96
C LEU A 537 -38.23 12.67 6.56
N ALA A 538 -38.65 13.88 6.97
CA ALA A 538 -39.97 14.11 7.55
C ALA A 538 -41.08 13.67 6.60
N GLY A 539 -42.01 12.86 7.13
CA GLY A 539 -43.18 12.39 6.38
C GLY A 539 -42.87 11.41 5.25
N ALA A 540 -41.64 10.90 5.16
CA ALA A 540 -41.29 9.90 4.16
C ALA A 540 -42.09 8.61 4.38
N SER A 541 -42.71 8.10 3.33
CA SER A 541 -43.30 6.75 3.32
C SER A 541 -42.23 5.70 3.06
N VAL A 542 -41.27 6.00 2.19
CA VAL A 542 -40.12 5.14 1.87
C VAL A 542 -38.91 6.00 1.49
N VAL A 543 -37.72 5.54 1.87
CA VAL A 543 -36.45 6.15 1.46
C VAL A 543 -35.76 5.25 0.45
N ALA A 544 -35.42 5.80 -0.72
CA ALA A 544 -34.92 5.06 -1.87
C ALA A 544 -33.51 5.50 -2.27
N LEU A 545 -32.65 4.51 -2.60
CA LEU A 545 -31.36 4.76 -3.26
C LEU A 545 -30.97 3.57 -4.16
N PRO A 546 -31.44 3.54 -5.42
CA PRO A 546 -31.07 2.51 -6.40
C PRO A 546 -29.69 2.78 -7.05
N ALA A 547 -28.67 3.12 -6.27
CA ALA A 547 -27.36 3.52 -6.81
C ALA A 547 -26.67 2.42 -7.62
N HIS A 548 -25.90 2.82 -8.64
CA HIS A 548 -24.92 1.93 -9.27
C HIS A 548 -23.65 1.81 -8.40
N ILE A 549 -23.30 2.93 -7.74
CA ILE A 549 -22.12 3.04 -6.87
C ILE A 549 -22.43 3.89 -5.64
N GLU A 550 -22.23 3.28 -4.48
CA GLU A 550 -22.30 3.94 -3.18
C GLU A 550 -21.14 3.42 -2.31
N HIS A 551 -20.53 4.31 -1.53
CA HIS A 551 -19.40 4.01 -0.65
C HIS A 551 -19.71 4.42 0.80
N ALA A 552 -20.66 5.34 1.00
CA ALA A 552 -21.03 5.84 2.31
C ALA A 552 -22.55 6.10 2.35
N PRO A 553 -23.38 5.06 2.51
CA PRO A 553 -24.85 5.16 2.51
C PRO A 553 -25.42 5.82 3.79
N ARG A 554 -24.84 6.95 4.23
CA ARG A 554 -25.15 7.62 5.50
C ARG A 554 -26.57 8.14 5.57
N ALA A 555 -27.13 8.56 4.42
CA ALA A 555 -28.52 8.98 4.33
C ALA A 555 -29.48 7.80 4.60
N LEU A 556 -29.16 6.62 4.07
CA LEU A 556 -29.93 5.40 4.32
C LEU A 556 -29.79 4.94 5.78
N LEU A 557 -28.58 4.98 6.35
CA LEU A 557 -28.38 4.65 7.77
C LEU A 557 -29.16 5.59 8.69
N ARG A 558 -29.33 6.87 8.32
CA ARG A 558 -30.21 7.80 9.04
C ARG A 558 -31.69 7.40 8.94
N ALA A 559 -32.14 6.96 7.76
CA ALA A 559 -33.50 6.48 7.56
C ALA A 559 -33.79 5.21 8.37
N VAL A 560 -32.86 4.25 8.37
CA VAL A 560 -32.92 3.04 9.20
C VAL A 560 -32.96 3.41 10.69
N ALA A 561 -32.08 4.31 11.14
CA ALA A 561 -32.06 4.76 12.53
C ALA A 561 -33.36 5.50 12.94
N ALA A 562 -34.05 6.13 11.99
CA ALA A 562 -35.34 6.77 12.20
C ALA A 562 -36.54 5.81 12.12
N GLY A 563 -36.31 4.53 11.81
CA GLY A 563 -37.35 3.50 11.69
C GLY A 563 -38.12 3.53 10.36
N LEU A 564 -37.60 4.19 9.33
CA LEU A 564 -38.26 4.32 8.03
C LEU A 564 -37.97 3.11 7.13
N PRO A 565 -38.93 2.66 6.30
CA PRO A 565 -38.67 1.67 5.26
C PRO A 565 -37.62 2.18 4.26
N VAL A 566 -36.64 1.33 3.94
CA VAL A 566 -35.58 1.65 2.98
C VAL A 566 -35.60 0.67 1.81
N VAL A 567 -35.57 1.20 0.59
CA VAL A 567 -35.34 0.44 -0.64
C VAL A 567 -34.01 0.89 -1.25
N ALA A 568 -33.02 0.01 -1.26
CA ALA A 568 -31.67 0.34 -1.72
C ALA A 568 -31.17 -0.65 -2.76
N SER A 569 -30.24 -0.26 -3.60
CA SER A 569 -29.54 -1.23 -4.44
C SER A 569 -28.56 -2.06 -3.60
N THR A 570 -28.23 -3.27 -4.08
CA THR A 570 -27.12 -4.06 -3.50
C THR A 570 -25.79 -3.30 -3.52
N ALA A 571 -25.65 -2.29 -4.39
CA ALA A 571 -24.47 -1.43 -4.44
C ALA A 571 -24.31 -0.51 -3.21
N CYS A 572 -25.35 -0.35 -2.39
CA CYS A 572 -25.28 0.37 -1.11
C CYS A 572 -24.69 -0.47 0.03
N GLY A 573 -24.55 -1.79 -0.14
CA GLY A 573 -23.88 -2.67 0.81
C GLY A 573 -24.43 -2.65 2.23
N LEU A 574 -25.76 -2.53 2.35
CA LEU A 574 -26.48 -2.60 3.62
C LEU A 574 -26.94 -4.03 3.95
N ALA A 575 -26.65 -5.02 3.10
CA ALA A 575 -27.10 -6.41 3.18
C ALA A 575 -27.43 -6.94 4.58
N ALA A 576 -28.67 -7.43 4.71
CA ALA A 576 -29.26 -8.01 5.92
C ALA A 576 -29.53 -7.02 7.08
N TRP A 577 -29.59 -5.72 6.82
CA TRP A 577 -30.08 -4.76 7.81
C TRP A 577 -31.62 -4.78 7.92
N PRO A 578 -32.20 -4.91 9.13
CA PRO A 578 -33.64 -4.85 9.33
C PRO A 578 -34.24 -3.56 8.76
N GLY A 579 -35.37 -3.67 8.07
CA GLY A 579 -36.05 -2.53 7.43
C GLY A 579 -35.46 -2.09 6.08
N VAL A 580 -34.42 -2.76 5.58
CA VAL A 580 -33.84 -2.51 4.25
C VAL A 580 -34.25 -3.62 3.28
N ARG A 581 -34.86 -3.23 2.16
CA ARG A 581 -35.11 -4.10 1.01
C ARG A 581 -34.09 -3.81 -0.08
N GLU A 582 -33.27 -4.80 -0.41
CA GLU A 582 -32.27 -4.67 -1.46
C GLU A 582 -32.81 -5.11 -2.83
N VAL A 583 -32.45 -4.35 -3.88
CA VAL A 583 -32.72 -4.67 -5.29
C VAL A 583 -31.42 -4.67 -6.09
N ALA A 584 -31.38 -5.38 -7.21
CA ALA A 584 -30.22 -5.33 -8.10
C ALA A 584 -30.08 -3.91 -8.69
N ALA A 585 -28.84 -3.40 -8.77
CA ALA A 585 -28.60 -2.11 -9.41
C ALA A 585 -29.04 -2.14 -10.88
N GLY A 586 -29.80 -1.14 -11.32
CA GLY A 586 -30.39 -1.08 -12.64
C GLY A 586 -31.73 -1.82 -12.79
N ASP A 587 -32.17 -2.65 -11.85
CA ASP A 587 -33.45 -3.35 -12.01
C ASP A 587 -34.64 -2.44 -11.67
N VAL A 588 -35.22 -1.83 -12.70
CA VAL A 588 -36.30 -0.84 -12.57
C VAL A 588 -37.61 -1.48 -12.11
N GLU A 589 -37.91 -2.69 -12.60
CA GLU A 589 -39.16 -3.39 -12.25
C GLU A 589 -39.11 -3.89 -10.81
N ALA A 590 -37.99 -4.49 -10.39
CA ALA A 590 -37.81 -4.89 -9.00
C ALA A 590 -37.81 -3.66 -8.06
N LEU A 591 -37.21 -2.54 -8.48
CA LEU A 591 -37.26 -1.28 -7.74
C LEU A 591 -38.70 -0.79 -7.57
N ARG A 592 -39.49 -0.73 -8.64
CA ARG A 592 -40.90 -0.32 -8.59
C ARG A 592 -41.70 -1.19 -7.63
N ALA A 593 -41.61 -2.51 -7.76
CA ALA A 593 -42.31 -3.46 -6.90
C ALA A 593 -41.89 -3.30 -5.41
N ALA A 594 -40.59 -3.11 -5.16
CA ALA A 594 -40.06 -2.89 -3.82
C ALA A 594 -40.59 -1.60 -3.19
N LEU A 595 -40.63 -0.49 -3.93
CA LEU A 595 -41.15 0.79 -3.46
C LEU A 595 -42.64 0.72 -3.13
N GLN A 596 -43.44 0.12 -4.02
CA GLN A 596 -44.88 -0.03 -3.81
C GLN A 596 -45.19 -0.88 -2.57
N THR A 597 -44.45 -1.98 -2.39
CA THR A 597 -44.64 -2.82 -1.20
C THR A 597 -44.27 -2.07 0.07
N ALA A 598 -43.15 -1.33 0.06
CA ALA A 598 -42.68 -0.60 1.24
C ALA A 598 -43.63 0.51 1.68
N CYS A 599 -44.35 1.14 0.75
CA CYS A 599 -45.37 2.14 1.06
C CYS A 599 -46.70 1.55 1.57
N ASN A 600 -46.94 0.25 1.35
CA ASN A 600 -48.18 -0.43 1.74
C ASN A 600 -48.09 -1.11 3.13
N THR A 601 -46.88 -1.30 3.66
CA THR A 601 -46.59 -1.68 5.06
C THR A 601 -46.58 -0.45 5.96
#